data_AF-A0A9D5ENF0-F1
#
_entry.id   AF-A0A9D5ENF0-F1
#
_cell.length_a   1.000
_cell.length_b   1.000
_cell.length_c   1.000
_cell.angle_alpha   90.00
_cell.angle_beta   90.00
_cell.angle_gamma   90.00
#
_symmetry.space_group_name_H-M   'P 1'
#
loop_
_entity.id
_entity.type
_entity.pdbx_description
1 polymer ?
#
loop_
_entity_poly.entity_id
_entity_poly.type
_entity_poly.pdbx_seq_one_letter_code
_entity_poly.pdbx_strand_id
1 'polypeptide(L)'
;MFIRVLMLSAALALTAEPTRGEDAKPPTDGELKAAHTRVTEYLKGVEGADAARVTPLTGDGLAATFPDHILFAVMFPQYPVARIAPAPFASSNVVALPKKDGKAVLIPNAKELEIFFKVSSRAVKTEAEATEALKAFLRASSELSQDGFYKFTVKTDEKPKVEGTAITGSGQAVVAPEGGNKGEIKASLTFKDGKLASADMKVNVTPGIRPRCQATKLLDPDPIVREMAEQSIRVMGSAAKPYLDEQRKKASPELQRAIDRMWARIQSEGR
;
A
#
# COMPACT_ATOMS: atom_id res chain seq x y z
N MET A 1 26.59 -10.19 -71.93
CA MET A 1 25.29 -10.58 -71.34
C MET A 1 25.47 -10.62 -69.83
N PHE A 2 24.57 -9.97 -69.08
CA PHE A 2 24.46 -9.86 -67.61
C PHE A 2 25.17 -8.69 -66.90
N ILE A 3 24.44 -7.57 -66.86
CA ILE A 3 24.61 -6.44 -65.95
C ILE A 3 24.00 -6.85 -64.59
N ARG A 4 24.78 -6.76 -63.50
CA ARG A 4 24.30 -6.92 -62.12
C ARG A 4 23.90 -5.55 -61.57
N VAL A 5 22.60 -5.35 -61.39
CA VAL A 5 22.01 -4.19 -60.69
C VAL A 5 22.02 -4.50 -59.18
N LEU A 6 22.72 -3.66 -58.41
CA LEU A 6 22.70 -3.67 -56.95
C LEU A 6 21.52 -2.78 -56.50
N MET A 7 20.44 -3.38 -55.99
CA MET A 7 19.35 -2.62 -55.36
C MET A 7 19.73 -2.26 -53.92
N LEU A 8 19.77 -0.97 -53.65
CA LEU A 8 19.93 -0.37 -52.32
C LEU A 8 18.54 -0.24 -51.68
N SER A 9 18.20 -1.12 -50.75
CA SER A 9 16.96 -1.02 -49.97
C SER A 9 17.18 -0.09 -48.78
N ALA A 10 16.73 1.16 -48.91
CA ALA A 10 16.60 2.08 -47.79
C ALA A 10 15.38 1.69 -46.96
N ALA A 11 15.60 1.06 -45.80
CA ALA A 11 14.56 0.85 -44.81
C ALA A 11 14.35 2.16 -44.02
N LEU A 12 13.30 2.90 -44.37
CA LEU A 12 12.76 3.98 -43.55
C LEU A 12 12.16 3.35 -42.28
N ALA A 13 12.92 3.38 -41.18
CA ALA A 13 12.37 3.09 -39.87
C ALA A 13 11.48 4.27 -39.45
N LEU A 14 10.15 4.12 -39.58
CA LEU A 14 9.22 5.00 -38.89
C LEU A 14 9.39 4.78 -37.38
N THR A 15 10.10 5.68 -36.72
CA THR A 15 10.01 5.84 -35.28
C THR A 15 8.63 6.42 -34.97
N ALA A 16 7.70 5.56 -34.57
CA ALA A 16 6.46 6.00 -33.94
C ALA A 16 6.81 6.81 -32.69
N GLU A 17 6.62 8.13 -32.76
CA GLU A 17 6.64 8.98 -31.58
C GLU A 17 5.54 8.48 -30.62
N PRO A 18 5.85 8.24 -29.33
CA PRO A 18 4.80 7.94 -28.37
C PRO A 18 3.89 9.16 -28.30
N THR A 19 2.66 8.99 -28.78
CA THR A 19 1.58 9.97 -28.73
C THR A 19 1.56 10.63 -27.36
N ARG A 20 1.72 11.95 -27.36
CA ARG A 20 1.57 12.85 -26.21
C ARG A 20 0.27 12.46 -25.49
N GLY A 21 0.42 11.83 -24.32
CA GLY A 21 -0.61 11.00 -23.71
C GLY A 21 -1.90 11.77 -23.45
N GLU A 22 -3.01 11.23 -23.94
CA GLU A 22 -4.33 11.44 -23.38
C GLU A 22 -4.22 11.27 -21.85
N ASP A 23 -4.74 12.21 -21.07
CA ASP A 23 -4.69 12.14 -19.60
C ASP A 23 -5.13 10.75 -19.14
N ALA A 24 -4.20 9.99 -18.54
CA ALA A 24 -4.42 8.60 -18.22
C ALA A 24 -5.62 8.49 -17.27
N LYS A 25 -6.71 7.93 -17.79
CA LYS A 25 -7.97 7.83 -17.06
C LYS A 25 -7.78 6.88 -15.86
N PRO A 26 -8.36 7.20 -14.69
CA PRO A 26 -8.42 6.26 -13.58
C PRO A 26 -8.99 4.91 -14.04
N PRO A 27 -8.55 3.78 -13.45
CA PRO A 27 -9.15 2.49 -13.74
C PRO A 27 -10.65 2.51 -13.48
N THR A 28 -11.42 1.91 -14.38
CA THR A 28 -12.85 1.70 -14.22
C THR A 28 -13.14 0.70 -13.12
N ASP A 29 -14.35 0.72 -12.55
CA ASP A 29 -14.77 -0.26 -11.53
C ASP A 29 -14.66 -1.71 -12.01
N GLY A 30 -14.92 -1.94 -13.31
CA GLY A 30 -14.76 -3.26 -13.94
C GLY A 30 -13.30 -3.72 -13.95
N GLU A 31 -12.37 -2.84 -14.32
CA GLU A 31 -10.93 -3.12 -14.26
C GLU A 31 -10.44 -3.34 -12.82
N LEU A 32 -10.89 -2.53 -11.87
CA LEU A 32 -10.55 -2.68 -10.45
C LEU A 32 -11.03 -4.02 -9.90
N LYS A 33 -12.27 -4.42 -10.22
CA LYS A 33 -12.82 -5.70 -9.78
C LYS A 33 -12.05 -6.88 -10.39
N ALA A 34 -11.75 -6.83 -11.69
CA ALA A 34 -10.97 -7.87 -12.36
C ALA A 34 -9.54 -7.97 -11.77
N ALA A 35 -8.89 -6.84 -11.52
CA ALA A 35 -7.57 -6.80 -10.89
C ALA A 35 -7.61 -7.27 -9.44
N HIS A 36 -8.67 -6.93 -8.67
CA HIS A 36 -8.86 -7.41 -7.31
C HIS A 36 -8.95 -8.94 -7.25
N THR A 37 -9.65 -9.57 -8.20
CA THR A 37 -9.69 -11.03 -8.33
C THR A 37 -8.29 -11.60 -8.58
N ARG A 38 -7.53 -11.02 -9.52
CA ARG A 38 -6.16 -11.48 -9.86
C ARG A 38 -5.20 -11.37 -8.67
N VAL A 39 -5.23 -10.29 -7.89
CA VAL A 39 -4.38 -10.17 -6.69
C VAL A 39 -4.81 -11.18 -5.61
N THR A 40 -6.11 -11.43 -5.47
CA THR A 40 -6.62 -12.43 -4.53
C THR A 40 -6.17 -13.85 -4.93
N GLU A 41 -6.21 -14.17 -6.23
CA GLU A 41 -5.71 -15.45 -6.75
C GLU A 41 -4.20 -15.58 -6.57
N TYR A 42 -3.44 -14.51 -6.82
CA TYR A 42 -2.01 -14.46 -6.54
C TYR A 42 -1.70 -14.78 -5.07
N LEU A 43 -2.48 -14.21 -4.13
CA LEU A 43 -2.32 -14.48 -2.70
C LEU A 43 -2.71 -15.92 -2.32
N LYS A 44 -3.76 -16.50 -2.92
CA LYS A 44 -4.13 -17.91 -2.69
C LYS A 44 -3.01 -18.90 -3.06
N GLY A 45 -2.10 -18.50 -3.94
CA GLY A 45 -0.91 -19.30 -4.27
C GLY A 45 0.17 -19.31 -3.19
N VAL A 46 0.00 -18.57 -2.10
CA VAL A 46 0.97 -18.45 -1.00
C VAL A 46 0.33 -18.90 0.31
N GLU A 47 0.90 -19.93 0.93
CA GLU A 47 0.41 -20.43 2.21
C GLU A 47 0.46 -19.35 3.30
N GLY A 48 -0.66 -19.13 3.99
CA GLY A 48 -0.80 -18.13 5.04
C GLY A 48 -1.12 -16.71 4.55
N ALA A 49 -1.23 -16.49 3.23
CA ALA A 49 -1.55 -15.19 2.67
C ALA A 49 -3.06 -14.83 2.75
N ASP A 50 -3.90 -15.80 3.08
CA ASP A 50 -5.36 -15.71 3.24
C ASP A 50 -5.81 -14.75 4.35
N ALA A 51 -4.91 -14.38 5.26
CA ALA A 51 -5.16 -13.37 6.29
C ALA A 51 -4.94 -11.92 5.82
N ALA A 52 -4.45 -11.71 4.59
CA ALA A 52 -4.19 -10.38 4.05
C ALA A 52 -5.48 -9.59 3.80
N ARG A 53 -5.43 -8.29 4.09
CA ARG A 53 -6.40 -7.32 3.61
C ARG A 53 -5.89 -6.70 2.33
N VAL A 54 -6.76 -6.69 1.31
CA VAL A 54 -6.45 -6.17 -0.01
C VAL A 54 -7.32 -4.95 -0.26
N THR A 55 -6.69 -3.82 -0.57
CA THR A 55 -7.39 -2.56 -0.86
C THR A 55 -6.81 -1.95 -2.14
N PRO A 56 -7.62 -1.58 -3.14
CA PRO A 56 -7.13 -0.88 -4.32
C PRO A 56 -6.53 0.48 -3.93
N LEU A 57 -5.40 0.83 -4.54
CA LEU A 57 -4.81 2.16 -4.43
C LEU A 57 -5.30 3.02 -5.59
N THR A 58 -6.02 4.08 -5.23
CA THR A 58 -6.57 5.06 -6.17
C THR A 58 -6.19 6.47 -5.73
N GLY A 59 -6.34 7.43 -6.65
CA GLY A 59 -6.01 8.83 -6.40
C GLY A 59 -4.50 9.15 -6.46
N ASP A 60 -4.15 10.34 -5.99
CA ASP A 60 -2.78 10.81 -5.77
C ASP A 60 -1.80 10.53 -6.92
N GLY A 61 -2.20 10.82 -8.16
CA GLY A 61 -1.35 10.68 -9.34
C GLY A 61 -1.00 9.24 -9.75
N LEU A 62 -1.58 8.22 -9.11
CA LEU A 62 -1.27 6.81 -9.42
C LEU A 62 -1.58 6.44 -10.87
N ALA A 63 -2.77 6.79 -11.37
CA ALA A 63 -3.16 6.48 -12.74
C ALA A 63 -2.34 7.25 -13.78
N ALA A 64 -1.98 8.50 -13.47
CA ALA A 64 -1.10 9.31 -14.29
C ALA A 64 0.31 8.71 -14.36
N THR A 65 0.84 8.25 -13.23
CA THR A 65 2.21 7.74 -13.12
C THR A 65 2.36 6.33 -13.67
N PHE A 66 1.36 5.47 -13.45
CA PHE A 66 1.37 4.05 -13.81
C PHE A 66 0.16 3.69 -14.70
N PRO A 67 0.06 4.22 -15.92
CA PRO A 67 -1.11 4.00 -16.77
C PRO A 67 -1.37 2.52 -17.09
N ASP A 68 -0.31 1.71 -17.10
CA ASP A 68 -0.35 0.28 -17.41
C ASP A 68 -0.48 -0.64 -16.19
N HIS A 69 -0.57 -0.09 -14.97
CA HIS A 69 -0.69 -0.88 -13.75
C HIS A 69 -1.89 -0.44 -12.89
N ILE A 70 -2.37 -1.37 -12.08
CA ILE A 70 -3.28 -1.13 -10.97
C ILE A 70 -2.57 -1.58 -9.71
N LEU A 71 -2.49 -0.70 -8.71
CA LEU A 71 -1.78 -0.97 -7.47
C LEU A 71 -2.78 -1.33 -6.37
N PHE A 72 -2.38 -2.25 -5.49
CA PHE A 72 -3.13 -2.66 -4.31
C PHE A 72 -2.24 -2.57 -3.08
N ALA A 73 -2.79 -2.09 -1.97
CA ALA A 73 -2.22 -2.33 -0.65
C ALA A 73 -2.57 -3.76 -0.24
N VAL A 74 -1.55 -4.51 0.17
CA VAL A 74 -1.68 -5.87 0.73
C VAL A 74 -1.09 -5.83 2.13
N MET A 75 -1.97 -5.82 3.12
CA MET A 75 -1.59 -5.68 4.53
C MET A 75 -1.98 -6.92 5.33
N PHE A 76 -1.01 -7.45 6.05
CA PHE A 76 -1.17 -8.44 7.10
C PHE A 76 -1.39 -7.71 8.42
N PRO A 77 -2.61 -7.77 9.01
CA PRO A 77 -2.93 -6.97 10.18
C PRO A 77 -1.95 -7.24 11.33
N GLN A 78 -1.40 -6.19 11.93
CA GLN A 78 -0.63 -6.30 13.18
C GLN A 78 -1.51 -6.09 14.42
N TYR A 79 -2.64 -5.41 14.23
CA TYR A 79 -3.57 -5.02 15.28
C TYR A 79 -5.02 -5.12 14.79
N PRO A 80 -5.98 -5.42 15.69
CA PRO A 80 -5.76 -5.85 17.08
C PRO A 80 -5.19 -7.27 17.20
N VAL A 81 -5.13 -8.00 16.09
CA VAL A 81 -4.61 -9.36 15.97
C VAL A 81 -3.43 -9.34 15.03
N ALA A 82 -2.26 -9.69 15.54
CA ALA A 82 -1.09 -9.83 14.71
C ALA A 82 -1.17 -11.10 13.85
N ARG A 83 -1.08 -10.92 12.54
CA ARG A 83 -0.89 -11.98 11.56
C ARG A 83 0.54 -11.89 11.07
N ILE A 84 1.23 -13.03 11.13
CA ILE A 84 2.57 -13.15 10.58
C ILE A 84 2.41 -13.12 9.06
N ALA A 85 3.07 -12.16 8.40
CA ALA A 85 3.14 -12.15 6.95
C ALA A 85 4.00 -13.35 6.49
N PRO A 86 3.50 -14.21 5.60
CA PRO A 86 4.30 -15.28 5.04
C PRO A 86 5.38 -14.69 4.14
N ALA A 87 6.55 -15.31 4.06
CA ALA A 87 7.57 -14.90 3.11
C ALA A 87 7.04 -15.01 1.67
N PRO A 88 7.35 -14.06 0.75
CA PRO A 88 8.25 -12.92 0.92
C PRO A 88 7.56 -11.61 1.37
N PHE A 89 6.32 -11.66 1.86
CA PHE A 89 5.58 -10.46 2.25
C PHE A 89 6.10 -9.85 3.55
N ALA A 90 6.07 -8.52 3.62
CA ALA A 90 6.14 -7.75 4.86
C ALA A 90 4.73 -7.62 5.48
N SER A 91 4.62 -6.99 6.65
CA SER A 91 3.30 -6.71 7.25
C SER A 91 2.45 -5.78 6.40
N SER A 92 3.07 -4.91 5.59
CA SER A 92 2.39 -4.00 4.68
C SER A 92 3.17 -3.93 3.39
N ASN A 93 2.49 -4.13 2.28
CA ASN A 93 3.08 -4.25 0.96
C ASN A 93 2.25 -3.47 -0.05
N VAL A 94 2.87 -3.15 -1.17
CA VAL A 94 2.17 -2.76 -2.38
C VAL A 94 2.32 -3.90 -3.39
N VAL A 95 1.25 -4.23 -4.10
CA VAL A 95 1.28 -5.16 -5.23
C VAL A 95 0.83 -4.42 -6.47
N ALA A 96 1.68 -4.36 -7.49
CA ALA A 96 1.33 -3.79 -8.78
C ALA A 96 0.93 -4.91 -9.75
N LEU A 97 -0.26 -4.78 -10.34
CA LEU A 97 -0.77 -5.66 -11.37
C LEU A 97 -0.74 -4.95 -12.73
N PRO A 98 -0.06 -5.51 -13.74
CA PRO A 98 -0.21 -5.04 -15.10
C PRO A 98 -1.67 -5.15 -15.55
N LYS A 99 -2.19 -4.11 -16.22
CA LYS A 99 -3.55 -4.09 -16.79
C LYS A 99 -3.70 -5.15 -17.89
N LYS A 100 -2.65 -5.35 -18.67
CA LYS A 100 -2.52 -6.46 -19.63
C LYS A 100 -2.08 -7.73 -18.90
N ASP A 101 -2.12 -8.87 -19.58
CA ASP A 101 -1.61 -10.11 -19.02
C ASP A 101 -0.16 -9.95 -18.56
N GLY A 102 0.11 -10.38 -17.33
CA GLY A 102 1.39 -10.13 -16.67
C GLY A 102 1.38 -10.63 -15.23
N LYS A 103 2.57 -10.89 -14.70
CA LYS A 103 2.75 -11.32 -13.31
C LYS A 103 2.60 -10.13 -12.37
N ALA A 104 2.02 -10.39 -11.20
CA ALA A 104 2.01 -9.44 -10.11
C ALA A 104 3.45 -9.09 -9.68
N VAL A 105 3.69 -7.81 -9.42
CA VAL A 105 4.96 -7.33 -8.87
C VAL A 105 4.75 -6.99 -7.40
N LEU A 106 5.42 -7.74 -6.52
CA LEU A 106 5.41 -7.47 -5.09
C LEU A 106 6.42 -6.37 -4.76
N ILE A 107 5.97 -5.37 -4.00
CA ILE A 107 6.76 -4.24 -3.53
C ILE A 107 6.65 -4.23 -2.00
N PRO A 108 7.56 -4.92 -1.28
CA PRO A 108 7.47 -5.07 0.17
C PRO A 108 8.16 -3.94 0.95
N ASN A 109 8.94 -3.08 0.29
CA ASN A 109 9.69 -2.01 0.94
C ASN A 109 10.02 -0.86 -0.03
N ALA A 110 10.60 0.21 0.51
CA ALA A 110 10.89 1.43 -0.23
C ALA A 110 11.91 1.27 -1.37
N LYS A 111 12.89 0.38 -1.20
CA LYS A 111 13.90 0.12 -2.22
C LYS A 111 13.27 -0.55 -3.44
N GLU A 112 12.40 -1.54 -3.20
CA GLU A 112 11.63 -2.18 -4.27
C GLU A 112 10.63 -1.20 -4.90
N LEU A 113 10.11 -0.23 -4.15
CA LEU A 113 9.25 0.82 -4.69
C LEU A 113 10.03 1.74 -5.64
N GLU A 114 11.24 2.16 -5.26
CA GLU A 114 12.12 2.94 -6.13
C GLU A 114 12.43 2.16 -7.43
N ILE A 115 12.78 0.88 -7.32
CA ILE A 115 13.04 0.03 -8.49
C ILE A 115 11.80 -0.05 -9.39
N PHE A 116 10.62 -0.27 -8.81
CA PHE A 116 9.38 -0.31 -9.56
C PHE A 116 9.11 1.02 -10.29
N PHE A 117 9.32 2.16 -9.64
CA PHE A 117 9.18 3.47 -10.28
C PHE A 117 10.15 3.62 -11.47
N LYS A 118 11.43 3.24 -11.30
CA LYS A 118 12.44 3.33 -12.38
C LYS A 118 12.06 2.55 -13.63
N VAL A 119 11.36 1.44 -13.46
CA VAL A 119 11.00 0.51 -14.54
C VAL A 119 9.62 0.81 -15.14
N SER A 120 8.65 1.13 -14.30
CA SER A 120 7.23 1.09 -14.67
C SER A 120 6.54 2.45 -14.74
N SER A 121 7.17 3.52 -14.24
CA SER A 121 6.56 4.85 -14.34
C SER A 121 6.57 5.34 -15.78
N ARG A 122 5.55 6.09 -16.18
CA ARG A 122 5.59 6.85 -17.42
C ARG A 122 6.76 7.84 -17.41
N ALA A 123 7.16 8.30 -18.60
CA ALA A 123 8.19 9.33 -18.70
C ALA A 123 7.72 10.65 -18.05
N VAL A 124 8.57 11.25 -17.22
CA VAL A 124 8.33 12.53 -16.54
C VAL A 124 9.12 13.64 -17.22
N LYS A 125 8.44 14.48 -18.01
CA LYS A 125 9.05 15.54 -18.83
C LYS A 125 8.68 16.95 -18.36
N THR A 126 7.72 17.07 -17.46
CA THR A 126 7.17 18.35 -16.98
C THR A 126 7.07 18.38 -15.45
N GLU A 127 7.02 19.58 -14.88
CA GLU A 127 6.80 19.78 -13.44
C GLU A 127 5.46 19.18 -12.96
N ALA A 128 4.41 19.27 -13.78
CA ALA A 128 3.11 18.68 -13.48
C ALA A 128 3.20 17.14 -13.39
N GLU A 129 3.87 16.50 -14.35
CA GLU A 129 4.12 15.05 -14.31
C GLU A 129 4.99 14.64 -13.12
N ALA A 130 6.00 15.44 -12.78
CA ALA A 130 6.85 15.18 -11.61
C ALA A 130 6.05 15.30 -10.30
N THR A 131 5.11 16.25 -10.23
CA THR A 131 4.21 16.40 -9.09
C THR A 131 3.30 15.18 -8.93
N GLU A 132 2.69 14.69 -10.01
CA GLU A 132 1.85 13.49 -9.98
C GLU A 132 2.65 12.23 -9.64
N ALA A 133 3.87 12.09 -10.17
CA ALA A 133 4.77 11.00 -9.81
C ALA A 133 5.18 11.03 -8.33
N LEU A 134 5.45 12.22 -7.79
CA LEU A 134 5.74 12.41 -6.38
C LEU A 134 4.56 12.06 -5.48
N LYS A 135 3.34 12.49 -5.83
CA LYS A 135 2.11 12.10 -5.11
C LYS A 135 1.94 10.58 -5.11
N ALA A 136 2.13 9.94 -6.27
CA ALA A 136 1.99 8.50 -6.41
C ALA A 136 3.01 7.76 -5.53
N PHE A 137 4.25 8.27 -5.48
CA PHE A 137 5.33 7.69 -4.69
C PHE A 137 5.03 7.80 -3.19
N LEU A 138 4.60 8.98 -2.73
CA LEU A 138 4.20 9.21 -1.34
C LEU A 138 2.98 8.38 -0.94
N ARG A 139 2.00 8.22 -1.85
CA ARG A 139 0.83 7.38 -1.63
C ARG A 139 1.21 5.92 -1.43
N ALA A 140 2.02 5.35 -2.33
CA ALA A 140 2.51 3.98 -2.20
C ALA A 140 3.40 3.80 -0.95
N SER A 141 4.28 4.76 -0.66
CA SER A 141 5.14 4.74 0.53
C SER A 141 4.37 4.78 1.84
N SER A 142 3.24 5.50 1.87
CA SER A 142 2.33 5.54 3.03
C SER A 142 1.75 4.16 3.33
N GLU A 143 1.42 3.39 2.29
CA GLU A 143 0.90 2.04 2.44
C GLU A 143 1.98 1.05 2.91
N LEU A 144 3.23 1.21 2.47
CA LEU A 144 4.36 0.42 3.00
C LEU A 144 4.63 0.67 4.49
N SER A 145 4.21 1.83 5.01
CA SER A 145 4.35 2.20 6.43
C SER A 145 3.07 1.96 7.24
N GLN A 146 2.04 1.39 6.62
CA GLN A 146 0.74 1.19 7.26
C GLN A 146 0.81 0.12 8.34
N ASP A 147 0.02 0.28 9.41
CA ASP A 147 -0.22 -0.72 10.45
C ASP A 147 -1.73 -1.03 10.64
N GLY A 148 -2.56 -0.41 9.82
CA GLY A 148 -4.03 -0.46 9.82
C GLY A 148 -4.68 0.75 10.50
N PHE A 149 -3.91 1.64 11.12
CA PHE A 149 -4.40 2.76 11.92
C PHE A 149 -3.92 4.12 11.43
N TYR A 150 -2.83 4.19 10.65
CA TYR A 150 -2.39 5.46 10.10
C TYR A 150 -3.35 5.94 9.02
N LYS A 151 -3.72 7.21 9.13
CA LYS A 151 -4.38 7.96 8.05
C LYS A 151 -3.39 8.99 7.55
N PHE A 152 -2.95 8.82 6.31
CA PHE A 152 -1.98 9.73 5.69
C PHE A 152 -2.70 10.73 4.78
N THR A 153 -2.17 11.94 4.73
CA THR A 153 -2.55 12.95 3.73
C THR A 153 -1.29 13.38 2.98
N VAL A 154 -1.30 13.18 1.66
CA VAL A 154 -0.21 13.60 0.78
C VAL A 154 -0.25 15.12 0.57
N LYS A 155 0.90 15.77 0.71
CA LYS A 155 1.11 17.21 0.53
C LYS A 155 2.31 17.44 -0.38
N THR A 156 2.08 18.19 -1.45
CA THR A 156 3.08 18.56 -2.47
C THR A 156 2.90 20.03 -2.81
N ASP A 157 3.21 20.90 -1.85
CA ASP A 157 2.95 22.34 -1.95
C ASP A 157 4.07 23.08 -2.72
N GLU A 158 5.25 22.47 -2.81
CA GLU A 158 6.39 23.00 -3.55
C GLU A 158 6.34 22.57 -5.02
N LYS A 159 6.55 23.52 -5.92
CA LYS A 159 6.73 23.21 -7.35
C LYS A 159 8.06 22.49 -7.55
N PRO A 160 8.11 21.43 -8.37
CA PRO A 160 9.37 20.78 -8.73
C PRO A 160 10.36 21.78 -9.34
N LYS A 161 11.65 21.61 -9.04
CA LYS A 161 12.74 22.42 -9.59
C LYS A 161 13.24 21.79 -10.88
N VAL A 162 13.49 22.60 -11.90
CA VAL A 162 14.02 22.16 -13.20
C VAL A 162 15.44 22.67 -13.38
N GLU A 163 16.40 21.77 -13.58
CA GLU A 163 17.81 22.06 -13.79
C GLU A 163 18.31 21.27 -15.01
N GLY A 164 18.37 21.92 -16.18
CA GLY A 164 18.73 21.25 -17.43
C GLY A 164 17.72 20.15 -17.80
N THR A 165 18.19 18.89 -17.91
CA THR A 165 17.31 17.73 -18.16
C THR A 165 16.81 17.04 -16.89
N ALA A 166 17.15 17.59 -15.72
CA ALA A 166 16.72 17.08 -14.43
C ALA A 166 15.51 17.84 -13.88
N ILE A 167 14.55 17.12 -13.33
CA ILE A 167 13.40 17.66 -12.60
C ILE A 167 13.38 17.04 -11.20
N THR A 168 13.44 17.86 -10.16
CA THR A 168 13.46 17.40 -8.77
C THR A 168 12.23 17.89 -8.02
N GLY A 169 11.45 16.99 -7.45
CA GLY A 169 10.27 17.30 -6.65
C GLY A 169 10.41 16.80 -5.21
N SER A 170 9.98 17.62 -4.25
CA SER A 170 9.95 17.31 -2.81
C SER A 170 8.52 17.36 -2.27
N GLY A 171 8.19 16.46 -1.35
CA GLY A 171 6.87 16.43 -0.73
C GLY A 171 6.82 15.52 0.49
N GLN A 172 5.63 15.43 1.09
CA GLN A 172 5.45 14.63 2.29
C GLN A 172 4.05 14.02 2.42
N ALA A 173 3.96 12.87 3.08
CA ALA A 173 2.71 12.30 3.57
C ALA A 173 2.63 12.47 5.08
N VAL A 174 1.66 13.24 5.56
CA VAL A 174 1.51 13.60 6.97
C VAL A 174 0.48 12.69 7.62
N VAL A 175 0.79 12.18 8.81
CA VAL A 175 -0.13 11.35 9.61
C VAL A 175 -1.16 12.25 10.31
N ALA A 176 -2.44 11.91 10.20
CA ALA A 176 -3.49 12.54 11.00
C ALA A 176 -3.27 12.22 12.49
N PRO A 177 -3.27 13.23 13.39
CA PRO A 177 -2.90 13.06 14.79
C PRO A 177 -4.01 12.44 15.66
N GLU A 178 -4.55 11.30 15.23
CA GLU A 178 -5.61 10.56 15.90
C GLU A 178 -5.05 9.41 16.74
N GLY A 179 -5.57 9.20 17.95
CA GLY A 179 -5.17 8.06 18.79
C GLY A 179 -3.70 8.05 19.23
N GLY A 180 -3.03 9.21 19.21
CA GLY A 180 -1.60 9.35 19.50
C GLY A 180 -0.68 9.12 18.29
N ASN A 181 -1.24 8.84 17.11
CA ASN A 181 -0.47 8.79 15.87
C ASN A 181 0.16 10.15 15.58
N LYS A 182 1.38 10.16 15.05
CA LYS A 182 2.02 11.40 14.59
C LYS A 182 3.16 11.12 13.64
N GLY A 183 3.66 12.18 13.01
CA GLY A 183 4.83 12.13 12.15
C GLY A 183 4.48 12.21 10.68
N GLU A 184 5.48 11.91 9.86
CA GLU A 184 5.42 12.14 8.42
C GLU A 184 6.42 11.26 7.67
N ILE A 185 6.13 11.06 6.38
CA ILE A 185 7.04 10.49 5.40
C ILE A 185 7.45 11.63 4.47
N LYS A 186 8.74 11.92 4.37
CA LYS A 186 9.28 12.89 3.41
C LYS A 186 9.92 12.15 2.24
N ALA A 187 9.69 12.64 1.04
CA ALA A 187 10.30 12.11 -0.17
C ALA A 187 10.83 13.24 -1.07
N SER A 188 11.96 12.99 -1.70
CA SER A 188 12.52 13.80 -2.78
C SER A 188 12.82 12.87 -3.96
N LEU A 189 12.27 13.18 -5.12
CA LEU A 189 12.46 12.42 -6.35
C LEU A 189 13.19 13.28 -7.36
N THR A 190 14.24 12.73 -7.96
CA THR A 190 14.94 13.36 -9.09
C THR A 190 14.71 12.53 -10.34
N PHE A 191 14.13 13.15 -11.36
CA PHE A 191 13.93 12.59 -12.68
C PHE A 191 15.00 13.16 -13.62
N LYS A 192 15.60 12.30 -14.46
CA LYS A 192 16.54 12.69 -15.50
C LYS A 192 16.18 11.99 -16.80
N ASP A 193 16.14 12.73 -17.89
CA ASP A 193 15.82 12.21 -19.23
C ASP A 193 14.48 11.45 -19.26
N GLY A 194 13.51 11.92 -18.47
CA GLY A 194 12.19 11.30 -18.36
C GLY A 194 12.07 10.15 -17.36
N LYS A 195 13.16 9.66 -16.76
CA LYS A 195 13.14 8.50 -15.85
C LYS A 195 13.52 8.89 -14.43
N LEU A 196 13.06 8.13 -13.44
CA LEU A 196 13.50 8.30 -12.06
C LEU A 196 15.00 7.97 -11.96
N ALA A 197 15.82 8.93 -11.53
CA ALA A 197 17.25 8.75 -11.30
C ALA A 197 17.49 8.29 -9.86
N SER A 198 16.88 8.98 -8.89
CA SER A 198 16.99 8.69 -7.46
C SER A 198 15.70 9.03 -6.71
N ALA A 199 15.47 8.31 -5.61
CA ALA A 199 14.43 8.61 -4.64
C ALA A 199 15.03 8.60 -3.23
N ASP A 200 14.99 9.75 -2.56
CA ASP A 200 15.37 9.88 -1.16
C ASP A 200 14.10 9.91 -0.32
N MET A 201 13.96 8.93 0.58
CA MET A 201 12.79 8.82 1.44
C MET A 201 13.19 8.70 2.90
N LYS A 202 12.55 9.50 3.76
CA LYS A 202 12.71 9.45 5.21
C LYS A 202 11.36 9.25 5.88
N VAL A 203 11.24 8.15 6.62
CA VAL A 203 10.03 7.81 7.37
C VAL A 203 10.25 8.17 8.84
N ASN A 204 9.46 9.11 9.35
CA ASN A 204 9.45 9.49 10.76
C ASN A 204 8.01 9.41 11.29
N VAL A 205 7.45 8.21 11.34
CA VAL A 205 6.11 7.96 11.89
C VAL A 205 6.21 7.35 13.27
N THR A 206 5.32 7.75 14.18
CA THR A 206 5.22 7.19 15.51
C THR A 206 3.81 6.65 15.73
N PRO A 207 3.67 5.35 16.05
CA PRO A 207 2.36 4.78 16.29
C PRO A 207 1.83 5.31 17.62
N GLY A 208 0.54 5.62 17.63
CA GLY A 208 -0.21 5.85 18.85
C GLY A 208 -0.48 4.57 19.63
N ILE A 209 -1.46 4.61 20.53
CA ILE A 209 -1.80 3.44 21.34
C ILE A 209 -2.40 2.36 20.41
N ARG A 210 -1.88 1.13 20.52
CA ARG A 210 -2.32 -0.05 19.77
C ARG A 210 -2.66 -1.20 20.72
N PRO A 211 -3.89 -1.26 21.24
CA PRO A 211 -4.28 -2.39 22.08
C PRO A 211 -4.19 -3.69 21.29
N ARG A 212 -3.51 -4.68 21.85
CA ARG A 212 -3.49 -6.06 21.34
C ARG A 212 -4.59 -6.84 22.04
N CYS A 213 -5.31 -7.67 21.31
CA CYS A 213 -6.37 -8.44 21.94
C CYS A 213 -5.82 -9.54 22.85
N GLN A 214 -6.20 -9.47 24.12
CA GLN A 214 -5.79 -10.40 25.18
C GLN A 214 -6.96 -11.30 25.61
N ALA A 215 -7.85 -11.67 24.68
CA ALA A 215 -9.05 -12.46 25.02
C ALA A 215 -8.73 -13.78 25.75
N THR A 216 -7.60 -14.42 25.43
CA THR A 216 -7.14 -15.65 26.11
C THR A 216 -6.72 -15.43 27.56
N LYS A 217 -6.58 -14.18 28.00
CA LYS A 217 -6.18 -13.79 29.36
C LYS A 217 -7.34 -13.38 30.26
N LEU A 218 -8.59 -13.50 29.78
CA LEU A 218 -9.79 -13.20 30.57
C LEU A 218 -9.99 -14.14 31.77
N LEU A 219 -9.32 -15.29 31.79
CA LEU A 219 -9.32 -16.24 32.91
C LEU A 219 -7.94 -16.44 33.53
N ASP A 220 -6.99 -15.50 33.30
CA ASP A 220 -5.67 -15.58 33.92
C ASP A 220 -5.80 -15.64 35.45
N PRO A 221 -5.02 -16.46 36.19
CA PRO A 221 -5.15 -16.57 37.64
C PRO A 221 -4.90 -15.23 38.36
N ASP A 222 -4.03 -14.37 37.80
CA ASP A 222 -3.76 -13.06 38.37
C ASP A 222 -4.91 -12.07 38.04
N PRO A 223 -5.61 -11.50 39.03
CA PRO A 223 -6.66 -10.51 38.80
C PRO A 223 -6.19 -9.27 38.03
N ILE A 224 -4.94 -8.85 38.19
CA ILE A 224 -4.38 -7.69 37.49
C ILE A 224 -4.28 -7.99 36.00
N VAL A 225 -3.81 -9.19 35.63
CA VAL A 225 -3.71 -9.61 34.23
C VAL A 225 -5.09 -9.70 33.58
N ARG A 226 -6.10 -10.21 34.32
CA ARG A 226 -7.49 -10.22 33.83
C ARG A 226 -8.00 -8.81 33.58
N GLU A 227 -7.81 -7.91 34.54
CA GLU A 227 -8.25 -6.52 34.39
C GLU A 227 -7.58 -5.84 33.19
N MET A 228 -6.27 -6.02 33.01
CA MET A 228 -5.55 -5.49 31.84
C MET A 228 -6.11 -6.04 30.52
N ALA A 229 -6.47 -7.32 30.48
CA ALA A 229 -7.07 -7.95 29.31
C ALA A 229 -8.46 -7.36 29.01
N GLU A 230 -9.31 -7.22 30.04
CA GLU A 230 -10.62 -6.61 29.92
C GLU A 230 -10.54 -5.15 29.46
N GLN A 231 -9.65 -4.36 30.05
CA GLN A 231 -9.42 -2.97 29.66
C GLN A 231 -8.96 -2.87 28.20
N SER A 232 -8.00 -3.70 27.79
CA SER A 232 -7.52 -3.73 26.39
C SER A 232 -8.67 -4.04 25.42
N ILE A 233 -9.53 -5.02 25.77
CA ILE A 233 -10.70 -5.39 24.98
C ILE A 233 -11.73 -4.28 24.90
N ARG A 234 -11.98 -3.58 26.01
CA ARG A 234 -12.91 -2.44 26.05
C ARG A 234 -12.39 -1.21 25.32
N VAL A 235 -11.07 -0.99 25.27
CA VAL A 235 -10.47 0.11 24.49
C VAL A 235 -10.59 -0.18 22.99
N MET A 236 -10.47 -1.44 22.58
CA MET A 236 -10.70 -1.83 21.18
C MET A 236 -12.16 -1.70 20.75
N GLY A 237 -13.10 -1.89 21.67
CA GLY A 237 -14.54 -1.80 21.38
C GLY A 237 -14.97 -2.79 20.29
N SER A 238 -15.87 -2.35 19.41
CA SER A 238 -16.39 -3.13 18.28
C SER A 238 -15.32 -3.71 17.36
N ALA A 239 -14.14 -3.06 17.25
CA ALA A 239 -13.03 -3.55 16.43
C ALA A 239 -12.44 -4.88 16.93
N ALA A 240 -12.69 -5.27 18.19
CA ALA A 240 -12.25 -6.55 18.74
C ALA A 240 -13.05 -7.76 18.21
N LYS A 241 -14.26 -7.54 17.66
CA LYS A 241 -15.23 -8.61 17.36
C LYS A 241 -14.69 -9.77 16.52
N PRO A 242 -14.00 -9.53 15.37
CA PRO A 242 -13.53 -10.64 14.54
C PRO A 242 -12.60 -11.59 15.30
N TYR A 243 -11.81 -11.05 16.24
CA TYR A 243 -10.93 -11.87 17.07
C TYR A 243 -11.66 -12.54 18.23
N LEU A 244 -12.57 -11.83 18.89
CA LEU A 244 -13.39 -12.43 19.93
C LEU A 244 -14.11 -13.66 19.38
N ASP A 245 -14.65 -13.58 18.16
CA ASP A 245 -15.27 -14.72 17.47
C ASP A 245 -14.27 -15.86 17.20
N GLU A 246 -13.06 -15.55 16.72
CA GLU A 246 -12.03 -16.55 16.48
C GLU A 246 -11.60 -17.26 17.77
N GLN A 247 -11.31 -16.50 18.82
CA GLN A 247 -10.89 -17.06 20.11
C GLN A 247 -12.02 -17.85 20.76
N ARG A 248 -13.25 -17.34 20.70
CA ARG A 248 -14.44 -18.03 21.20
C ARG A 248 -14.60 -19.41 20.56
N LYS A 249 -14.37 -19.56 19.26
CA LYS A 249 -14.44 -20.87 18.56
C LYS A 249 -13.43 -21.89 19.07
N LYS A 250 -12.30 -21.46 19.62
CA LYS A 250 -11.21 -22.30 20.12
C LYS A 250 -11.19 -22.44 21.65
N ALA A 251 -12.02 -21.65 22.34
CA ALA A 251 -12.01 -21.48 23.78
C ALA A 251 -12.80 -22.57 24.52
N SER A 252 -12.42 -22.83 25.78
CA SER A 252 -13.24 -23.63 26.70
C SER A 252 -14.59 -22.96 27.00
N PRO A 253 -15.60 -23.69 27.49
CA PRO A 253 -16.90 -23.10 27.82
C PRO A 253 -16.81 -21.90 28.79
N GLU A 254 -15.91 -21.95 29.77
CA GLU A 254 -15.67 -20.88 30.74
C GLU A 254 -15.16 -19.62 30.05
N LEU A 255 -14.18 -19.79 29.16
CA LEU A 255 -13.57 -18.68 28.43
C LEU A 255 -14.53 -18.11 27.39
N GLN A 256 -15.34 -18.94 26.74
CA GLN A 256 -16.43 -18.49 25.88
C GLN A 256 -17.40 -17.59 26.63
N ARG A 257 -17.84 -17.99 27.85
CA ARG A 257 -18.70 -17.15 28.69
C ARG A 257 -18.02 -15.82 29.06
N ALA A 258 -16.72 -15.81 29.32
CA ALA A 258 -15.99 -14.58 29.60
C ALA A 258 -15.93 -13.65 28.38
N ILE A 259 -15.63 -14.20 27.20
CA ILE A 259 -15.65 -13.47 25.93
C ILE A 259 -17.04 -12.89 25.66
N ASP A 260 -18.10 -13.67 25.84
CA ASP A 260 -19.49 -13.25 25.61
C ASP A 260 -19.90 -12.11 26.56
N ARG A 261 -19.49 -12.16 27.84
CA ARG A 261 -19.70 -11.05 28.78
C ARG A 261 -18.99 -9.77 28.34
N MET A 262 -17.75 -9.88 27.86
CA MET A 262 -17.00 -8.72 27.37
C MET A 262 -17.65 -8.12 26.12
N TRP A 263 -18.12 -8.96 25.21
CA TRP A 263 -18.82 -8.50 24.02
C TRP A 263 -20.13 -7.79 24.35
N ALA A 264 -20.96 -8.38 25.22
CA ALA A 264 -22.20 -7.74 25.69
C ALA A 264 -21.92 -6.38 26.35
N ARG A 265 -20.83 -6.28 27.13
CA ARG A 265 -20.41 -5.02 27.74
C ARG A 265 -20.02 -3.97 26.72
N ILE A 266 -19.21 -4.32 25.71
CA ILE A 266 -18.85 -3.42 24.60
C ILE A 266 -20.11 -2.88 23.92
N GLN A 267 -21.07 -3.76 23.60
CA GLN A 267 -22.33 -3.37 22.98
C GLN A 267 -23.15 -2.42 23.86
N SER A 268 -23.23 -2.70 25.17
CA SER A 268 -23.97 -1.84 26.12
C SER A 268 -23.33 -0.46 26.29
N GLU A 269 -22.02 -0.35 26.13
CA GLU A 269 -21.26 0.91 26.24
C GLU A 269 -21.23 1.71 24.93
N GLY A 270 -21.79 1.17 23.83
CA GLY A 270 -21.78 1.81 22.51
C GLY A 270 -20.39 1.97 21.90
N ARG A 271 -19.46 1.05 22.21
CA ARG A 271 -18.07 1.06 21.75
C ARG A 271 -17.81 0.13 20.57
#